data_AF-A0A7C0VZ45-F1
#
_entry.id   AF-A0A7C0VZ45-F1
#
_cell.length_a   1.000
_cell.length_b   1.000
_cell.length_c   1.000
_cell.angle_alpha   90.00
_cell.angle_beta   90.00
_cell.angle_gamma   90.00
#
_symmetry.space_group_name_H-M   'P 1'
#
loop_
_entity.id
_entity.type
_entity.pdbx_description
1 polymer ?
#
loop_
_entity_poly.entity_id
_entity_poly.type
_entity_poly.pdbx_seq_one_letter_code
_entity_poly.pdbx_strand_id
1 'polypeptide(L)'
;MKQLDSEWFEARRGLVTGSRVGRIVDGGERSWNTLLKELKREQTMTGQDFLDNQINAAPLRHGNKYEPIALANYEMVTGIDVDRPAFITNSAYPGCSYSPDGLWPRMERLIEIKAPYNPDVHSSTVMYGTGAKTYRAQCQFGMALTETNLCDFISFDKRYADPSKRLFIITVERDEPYIEKMLVKIHRFLEMLDSGTEREVQSNKIPELF
;
A
#
# COMPACT_ATOMS: atom_id res chain seq x y z
N MET A 1 16.56 2.13 11.18
CA MET A 1 15.64 1.61 10.15
C MET A 1 15.59 2.48 8.90
N LYS A 2 15.67 1.85 7.73
CA LYS A 2 15.44 2.39 6.38
C LYS A 2 14.54 1.43 5.61
N GLN A 3 13.74 1.93 4.69
CA GLN A 3 12.90 1.06 3.86
C GLN A 3 13.76 0.04 3.11
N LEU A 4 13.27 -1.21 3.03
CA LEU A 4 13.96 -2.37 2.42
C LEU A 4 15.16 -2.94 3.19
N ASP A 5 15.50 -2.42 4.38
CA ASP A 5 16.45 -3.11 5.26
C ASP A 5 15.77 -4.23 6.08
N SER A 6 16.59 -5.10 6.67
CA SER A 6 16.08 -6.23 7.46
C SER A 6 15.25 -5.78 8.67
N GLU A 7 15.64 -4.68 9.33
CA GLU A 7 14.94 -4.11 10.48
C GLU A 7 13.52 -3.66 10.08
N TRP A 8 13.38 -3.08 8.89
CA TRP A 8 12.11 -2.64 8.32
C TRP A 8 11.20 -3.80 7.95
N PHE A 9 11.74 -4.86 7.33
CA PHE A 9 10.97 -6.07 7.06
C PHE A 9 10.45 -6.67 8.37
N GLU A 10 11.33 -6.84 9.35
CA GLU A 10 11.01 -7.41 10.66
C GLU A 10 9.94 -6.58 11.39
N ALA A 11 10.02 -5.25 11.34
CA ALA A 11 9.03 -4.37 11.97
C ALA A 11 7.61 -4.49 11.36
N ARG A 12 7.52 -4.89 10.09
CA ARG A 12 6.24 -5.06 9.37
C ARG A 12 5.63 -6.46 9.52
N ARG A 13 6.39 -7.41 10.08
CA ARG A 13 6.01 -8.82 10.15
C ARG A 13 4.67 -9.00 10.85
N GLY A 14 3.74 -9.68 10.17
CA GLY A 14 2.43 -10.00 10.76
C GLY A 14 1.51 -8.78 10.94
N LEU A 15 1.87 -7.59 10.45
CA LEU A 15 1.03 -6.40 10.51
C LEU A 15 0.21 -6.23 9.23
N VAL A 16 -0.98 -5.64 9.37
CA VAL A 16 -1.73 -5.12 8.22
C VAL A 16 -1.00 -3.89 7.69
N THR A 17 -0.41 -4.02 6.51
CA THR A 17 0.37 -2.94 5.88
C THR A 17 -0.46 -2.19 4.84
N GLY A 18 -0.17 -0.90 4.61
CA GLY A 18 -0.94 -0.11 3.65
C GLY A 18 -0.99 -0.67 2.22
N SER A 19 0.07 -1.33 1.75
CA SER A 19 0.07 -1.98 0.44
C SER A 19 -0.81 -3.24 0.36
N ARG A 20 -1.24 -3.78 1.51
CA ARG A 20 -2.11 -4.96 1.61
C ARG A 20 -3.54 -4.63 2.01
N VAL A 21 -3.83 -3.39 2.45
CA VAL A 21 -5.15 -3.00 2.96
C VAL A 21 -6.28 -3.15 1.92
N GLY A 22 -5.98 -2.94 0.63
CA GLY A 22 -6.95 -3.15 -0.45
C GLY A 22 -7.50 -4.59 -0.52
N ARG A 23 -6.73 -5.59 -0.05
CA ARG A 23 -7.20 -6.99 0.04
C ARG A 23 -8.31 -7.20 1.07
N ILE A 24 -8.37 -6.34 2.07
CA ILE A 24 -9.40 -6.33 3.13
C ILE A 24 -10.59 -5.49 2.68
N VAL A 25 -10.32 -4.32 2.07
CA VAL A 25 -11.37 -3.37 1.70
C VAL A 25 -12.12 -3.81 0.44
N ASP A 26 -11.39 -4.15 -0.62
CA ASP A 26 -11.94 -4.43 -1.94
C ASP A 26 -12.00 -5.94 -2.25
N GLY A 27 -11.29 -6.75 -1.46
CA GLY A 27 -11.28 -8.21 -1.60
C GLY A 27 -12.47 -8.90 -0.91
N GLY A 28 -12.87 -10.04 -1.46
CA GLY A 28 -13.86 -10.95 -0.84
C GLY A 28 -13.25 -11.98 0.10
N GLU A 29 -14.05 -12.93 0.57
CA GLU A 29 -13.67 -13.87 1.65
C GLU A 29 -12.42 -14.71 1.35
N ARG A 30 -12.23 -15.09 0.08
CA ARG A 30 -11.00 -15.78 -0.33
C ARG A 30 -9.76 -14.89 -0.14
N SER A 31 -9.85 -13.60 -0.47
CA SER A 31 -8.75 -12.65 -0.29
C SER A 31 -8.40 -12.50 1.19
N TRP A 32 -9.42 -12.41 2.04
CA TRP A 32 -9.26 -12.36 3.50
C TRP A 32 -8.58 -13.61 4.05
N ASN A 33 -9.08 -14.82 3.74
CA ASN A 33 -8.49 -16.06 4.23
C ASN A 33 -7.04 -16.25 3.73
N THR A 34 -6.74 -15.80 2.51
CA THR A 34 -5.38 -15.86 1.97
C THR A 34 -4.46 -14.91 2.74
N LEU A 35 -4.89 -13.66 2.97
CA LEU A 35 -4.09 -12.69 3.75
C LEU A 35 -3.91 -13.15 5.20
N LEU A 36 -4.94 -13.72 5.82
CA LEU A 36 -4.89 -14.29 7.17
C LEU A 36 -3.80 -15.37 7.28
N LYS A 37 -3.77 -16.32 6.33
CA LYS A 37 -2.74 -17.38 6.27
C LYS A 37 -1.34 -16.82 6.09
N GLU A 38 -1.19 -15.81 5.23
CA GLU A 38 0.09 -15.13 5.02
C GLU A 38 0.58 -14.48 6.32
N LEU A 39 -0.23 -13.64 6.97
CA LEU A 39 0.18 -12.94 8.20
C LEU A 39 0.45 -13.89 9.37
N LYS A 40 -0.36 -14.95 9.54
CA LYS A 40 -0.08 -15.99 10.54
C LYS A 40 1.23 -16.71 10.29
N ARG A 41 1.51 -17.07 9.05
CA ARG A 41 2.79 -17.68 8.68
C ARG A 41 3.94 -16.72 8.98
N GLU A 42 3.82 -15.45 8.60
CA GLU A 42 4.81 -14.42 8.93
C GLU A 42 5.06 -14.34 10.44
N GLN A 43 4.03 -14.37 11.30
CA GLN A 43 4.19 -14.36 12.77
C GLN A 43 4.97 -15.56 13.33
N THR A 44 4.99 -16.70 12.63
CA THR A 44 5.76 -17.89 13.03
C THR A 44 7.21 -17.92 12.52
N MET A 45 7.54 -17.10 11.52
CA MET A 45 8.88 -17.03 10.93
C MET A 45 9.75 -16.05 11.73
N THR A 46 11.01 -16.40 11.98
CA THR A 46 11.94 -15.52 12.73
C THR A 46 13.27 -15.36 12.02
N GLY A 47 13.87 -14.17 12.14
CA GLY A 47 15.21 -13.88 11.63
C GLY A 47 15.35 -14.16 10.13
N GLN A 48 16.41 -14.87 9.76
CA GLN A 48 16.78 -15.08 8.35
C GLN A 48 15.70 -15.82 7.55
N ASP A 49 14.96 -16.75 8.15
CA ASP A 49 13.89 -17.48 7.46
C ASP A 49 12.78 -16.53 6.97
N PHE A 50 12.40 -15.54 7.78
CA PHE A 50 11.43 -14.53 7.36
C PHE A 50 11.98 -13.65 6.23
N LEU A 51 13.25 -13.26 6.31
CA LEU A 51 13.90 -12.41 5.31
C LEU A 51 14.06 -13.12 3.95
N ASP A 52 14.41 -14.40 3.95
CA ASP A 52 14.57 -15.21 2.74
C ASP A 52 13.23 -15.47 2.04
N ASN A 53 12.12 -15.44 2.79
CA ASN A 53 10.77 -15.58 2.25
C ASN A 53 10.18 -14.25 1.71
N GLN A 54 10.92 -13.14 1.76
CA GLN A 54 10.45 -11.88 1.15
C GLN A 54 10.42 -11.98 -0.38
N ILE A 55 9.30 -11.55 -0.97
CA ILE A 55 9.09 -11.64 -2.41
C ILE A 55 10.04 -10.69 -3.13
N ASN A 56 10.90 -11.22 -4.00
CA ASN A 56 11.75 -10.44 -4.88
C ASN A 56 11.34 -10.61 -6.35
N ALA A 57 10.24 -9.98 -6.72
CA ALA A 57 9.70 -10.02 -8.08
C ALA A 57 10.20 -8.84 -8.94
N ALA A 58 10.24 -9.02 -10.27
CA ALA A 58 10.66 -7.95 -11.20
C ALA A 58 9.89 -6.63 -11.03
N PRO A 59 8.56 -6.63 -10.78
CA PRO A 59 7.84 -5.40 -10.52
C PRO A 59 8.27 -4.66 -9.26
N LEU A 60 8.56 -5.39 -8.18
CA LEU A 60 9.04 -4.79 -6.92
C LEU A 60 10.43 -4.18 -7.10
N ARG A 61 11.35 -4.88 -7.78
CA ARG A 61 12.67 -4.32 -8.11
C ARG A 61 12.58 -3.06 -8.98
N HIS A 62 11.59 -3.01 -9.87
CA HIS A 62 11.35 -1.84 -10.71
C HIS A 62 10.85 -0.65 -9.87
N GLY A 63 9.84 -0.87 -9.01
CA GLY A 63 9.34 0.12 -8.06
C GLY A 63 10.47 0.70 -7.20
N ASN A 64 11.17 -0.17 -6.46
CA ASN A 64 12.29 0.19 -5.58
C ASN A 64 13.39 1.00 -6.29
N LYS A 65 13.60 0.79 -7.59
CA LYS A 65 14.60 1.52 -8.37
C LYS A 65 14.13 2.93 -8.79
N TYR A 66 12.85 3.10 -9.09
CA TYR A 66 12.35 4.32 -9.74
C TYR A 66 11.49 5.20 -8.83
N GLU A 67 10.93 4.68 -7.75
CA GLU A 67 10.19 5.47 -6.76
C GLU A 67 11.07 6.58 -6.13
N PRO A 68 12.34 6.35 -5.75
CA PRO A 68 13.21 7.43 -5.26
C PRO A 68 13.49 8.53 -6.30
N ILE A 69 13.52 8.16 -7.59
CA ILE A 69 13.71 9.12 -8.70
C ILE A 69 12.44 9.94 -8.90
N ALA A 70 11.27 9.30 -8.80
CA ALA A 70 9.99 9.98 -8.86
C ALA A 70 9.84 10.99 -7.71
N LEU A 71 10.28 10.63 -6.50
CA LEU A 71 10.25 11.52 -5.36
C LEU A 71 11.17 12.73 -5.56
N ALA A 72 12.41 12.52 -6.01
CA ALA A 72 13.31 13.63 -6.32
C ALA A 72 12.73 14.58 -7.40
N ASN A 73 12.07 14.02 -8.41
CA ASN A 73 11.36 14.83 -9.41
C ASN A 73 10.20 15.61 -8.78
N TYR A 74 9.43 14.97 -7.90
CA TYR A 74 8.34 15.62 -7.18
C TYR A 74 8.84 16.80 -6.32
N GLU A 75 9.89 16.61 -5.52
CA GLU A 75 10.50 17.67 -4.70
C GLU A 75 10.98 18.84 -5.59
N MET A 76 11.62 18.53 -6.72
CA MET A 76 12.11 19.54 -7.67
C MET A 76 10.98 20.35 -8.32
N VAL A 77 9.88 19.70 -8.75
CA VAL A 77 8.78 20.42 -9.44
C VAL A 77 7.89 21.18 -8.46
N THR A 78 7.76 20.71 -7.23
CA THR A 78 6.89 21.33 -6.21
C THR A 78 7.64 22.30 -5.31
N GLY A 79 8.98 22.21 -5.24
CA GLY A 79 9.79 22.96 -4.28
C GLY A 79 9.59 22.52 -2.82
N ILE A 80 9.01 21.34 -2.60
CA ILE A 80 8.71 20.79 -1.27
C ILE A 80 9.87 19.89 -0.86
N ASP A 81 10.31 20.04 0.39
CA ASP A 81 11.21 19.11 1.08
C ASP A 81 10.36 18.11 1.88
N VAL A 82 10.40 16.82 1.53
CA VAL A 82 9.54 15.80 2.15
C VAL A 82 10.32 14.94 3.16
N ASP A 83 9.69 14.66 4.30
CA ASP A 83 10.19 13.68 5.24
C ASP A 83 10.02 12.26 4.66
N ARG A 84 10.95 11.37 4.98
CA ARG A 84 10.97 9.99 4.44
C ARG A 84 10.95 8.96 5.57
N PRO A 85 9.86 8.86 6.35
CA PRO A 85 9.78 7.89 7.42
C PRO A 85 9.65 6.48 6.84
N ALA A 86 10.60 5.60 7.16
CA ALA A 86 10.61 4.23 6.65
C ALA A 86 9.38 3.42 7.12
N PHE A 87 8.89 3.69 8.32
CA PHE A 87 7.86 2.90 8.98
C PHE A 87 7.10 3.76 9.98
N ILE A 88 5.77 3.66 9.95
CA ILE A 88 4.84 4.37 10.81
C ILE A 88 3.84 3.37 11.37
N THR A 89 3.58 3.49 12.66
CA THR A 89 2.45 2.88 13.36
C THR A 89 1.69 3.98 14.08
N ASN A 90 0.45 3.69 14.47
CA ASN A 90 -0.37 4.60 15.27
C ASN A 90 -1.04 3.78 16.37
N SER A 91 -0.93 4.24 17.62
CA SER A 91 -1.47 3.53 18.79
C SER A 91 -2.99 3.37 18.75
N ALA A 92 -3.71 4.21 18.01
CA ALA A 92 -5.14 4.07 17.77
C ALA A 92 -5.46 2.86 16.86
N TYR A 93 -4.48 2.38 16.09
CA TYR A 93 -4.62 1.28 15.13
C TYR A 93 -3.55 0.19 15.39
N PRO A 94 -3.61 -0.51 16.54
CA PRO A 94 -2.68 -1.60 16.82
C PRO A 94 -2.79 -2.69 15.74
N GLY A 95 -1.68 -3.35 15.43
CA GLY A 95 -1.62 -4.36 14.37
C GLY A 95 -1.54 -3.80 12.94
N CYS A 96 -1.52 -2.47 12.79
CA CYS A 96 -1.41 -1.78 11.50
C CYS A 96 -0.08 -1.05 11.35
N SER A 97 0.44 -1.00 10.12
CA SER A 97 1.61 -0.18 9.80
C SER A 97 1.56 0.39 8.39
N TYR A 98 2.30 1.47 8.18
CA TYR A 98 2.44 2.11 6.89
C TYR A 98 3.88 2.54 6.65
N SER A 99 4.28 2.56 5.38
CA SER A 99 5.61 2.98 4.96
C SER A 99 5.39 3.96 3.81
N PRO A 100 5.13 5.24 4.11
CA PRO A 100 4.89 6.24 3.09
C PRO A 100 6.17 6.50 2.28
N ASP A 101 6.01 6.86 1.01
CA ASP A 101 7.15 7.25 0.18
C ASP A 101 7.65 8.65 0.54
N GLY A 102 6.76 9.48 1.08
CA GLY A 102 7.08 10.77 1.67
C GLY A 102 5.96 11.28 2.57
N LEU A 103 6.30 12.16 3.50
CA LEU A 103 5.36 12.82 4.39
C LEU A 103 5.76 14.30 4.51
N TRP A 104 4.79 15.19 4.43
CA TRP A 104 4.98 16.61 4.68
C TRP A 104 4.00 17.08 5.74
N PRO A 105 4.33 16.91 7.04
CA PRO A 105 3.40 17.17 8.13
C PRO A 105 2.91 18.62 8.18
N ARG A 106 3.77 19.58 7.81
CA ARG A 106 3.44 21.02 7.82
C ARG A 106 2.21 21.37 6.97
N MET A 107 1.95 20.61 5.93
CA MET A 107 0.83 20.82 5.01
C MET A 107 -0.15 19.65 5.02
N GLU A 108 -0.05 18.79 6.04
CA GLU A 108 -0.90 17.60 6.21
C GLU A 108 -0.99 16.77 4.93
N ARG A 109 0.18 16.58 4.27
CA ARG A 109 0.26 15.94 2.96
C ARG A 109 1.11 14.68 3.01
N LEU A 110 0.51 13.59 2.60
CA LEU A 110 1.13 12.29 2.39
C LEU A 110 1.57 12.15 0.94
N ILE A 111 2.65 11.42 0.66
CA ILE A 111 3.09 11.06 -0.69
C ILE A 111 3.06 9.54 -0.84
N GLU A 112 2.38 9.06 -1.88
CA GLU A 112 2.34 7.65 -2.28
C GLU A 112 2.70 7.54 -3.76
N ILE A 113 3.78 6.82 -4.07
CA ILE A 113 4.40 6.74 -5.37
C ILE A 113 4.25 5.33 -5.92
N LYS A 114 3.95 5.22 -7.21
CA LYS A 114 4.00 3.98 -7.97
C LYS A 114 4.84 4.19 -9.22
N ALA A 115 5.89 3.39 -9.37
CA ALA A 115 6.60 3.22 -10.63
C ALA A 115 6.23 1.86 -11.25
N PRO A 116 5.16 1.77 -12.06
CA PRO A 116 4.67 0.48 -12.53
C PRO A 116 5.63 -0.15 -13.54
N TYR A 117 5.89 -1.45 -13.35
CA TYR A 117 6.69 -2.23 -14.28
C TYR A 117 6.09 -2.27 -15.69
N ASN A 118 4.77 -2.47 -15.79
CA ASN A 118 4.03 -2.40 -17.05
C ASN A 118 3.72 -0.92 -17.39
N PRO A 119 4.26 -0.37 -18.51
CA PRO A 119 3.99 0.99 -18.95
C PRO A 119 2.50 1.31 -19.12
N ASP A 120 1.67 0.33 -19.48
CA ASP A 120 0.23 0.54 -19.71
C ASP A 120 -0.50 1.01 -18.46
N VAL A 121 -0.01 0.65 -17.27
CA VAL A 121 -0.57 1.10 -15.99
C VAL A 121 -0.35 2.60 -15.79
N HIS A 122 0.84 3.11 -16.12
CA HIS A 122 1.12 4.54 -16.08
C HIS A 122 0.30 5.28 -17.16
N SER A 123 0.26 4.74 -18.39
CA SER A 123 -0.57 5.29 -19.48
C SER A 123 -2.04 5.41 -19.09
N SER A 124 -2.62 4.35 -18.51
CA SER A 124 -4.00 4.34 -18.03
C SER A 124 -4.23 5.38 -16.92
N THR A 125 -3.25 5.54 -16.03
CA THR A 125 -3.32 6.55 -14.96
C THR A 125 -3.30 7.96 -15.54
N VAL A 126 -2.40 8.25 -16.48
CA VAL A 126 -2.31 9.56 -17.15
C VAL A 126 -3.58 9.88 -17.93
N MET A 127 -4.17 8.90 -18.62
CA MET A 127 -5.35 9.12 -19.47
C MET A 127 -6.66 9.20 -18.69
N TYR A 128 -6.80 8.42 -17.62
CA TYR A 128 -8.10 8.18 -16.97
C TYR A 128 -8.09 8.37 -15.44
N GLY A 129 -6.94 8.68 -14.85
CA GLY A 129 -6.79 8.79 -13.39
C GLY A 129 -7.00 7.46 -12.65
N THR A 130 -6.81 6.32 -13.32
CA THR A 130 -7.11 5.00 -12.74
C THR A 130 -6.26 4.67 -11.51
N GLY A 131 -5.01 5.12 -11.46
CA GLY A 131 -4.10 4.85 -10.34
C GLY A 131 -4.68 5.24 -8.97
N ALA A 132 -5.15 6.48 -8.79
CA ALA A 132 -5.70 6.93 -7.51
C ALA A 132 -6.96 6.13 -7.10
N LYS A 133 -7.74 5.61 -8.05
CA LYS A 133 -8.88 4.73 -7.76
C LYS A 133 -8.40 3.35 -7.31
N THR A 134 -7.43 2.77 -7.99
CA THR A 134 -6.85 1.46 -7.66
C THR A 134 -6.16 1.47 -6.29
N TYR A 135 -5.49 2.58 -5.94
CA TYR A 135 -4.76 2.70 -4.69
C TYR A 135 -5.51 3.51 -3.63
N ARG A 136 -6.81 3.78 -3.81
CA ARG A 136 -7.62 4.58 -2.88
C ARG A 136 -7.55 4.05 -1.45
N ALA A 137 -7.68 2.73 -1.27
CA ALA A 137 -7.60 2.10 0.05
C ALA A 137 -6.25 2.38 0.72
N GLN A 138 -5.15 2.28 -0.03
CA GLN A 138 -3.80 2.56 0.47
C GLN A 138 -3.61 4.05 0.83
N CYS A 139 -4.04 4.96 -0.03
CA CYS A 139 -3.94 6.40 0.23
C CYS A 139 -4.75 6.83 1.47
N GLN A 140 -6.00 6.37 1.56
CA GLN A 140 -6.88 6.69 2.70
C GLN A 140 -6.37 6.05 4.00
N PHE A 141 -5.81 4.84 3.92
CA PHE A 141 -5.23 4.17 5.08
C PHE A 141 -3.99 4.90 5.58
N GLY A 142 -3.12 5.32 4.65
CA GLY A 142 -1.96 6.16 4.97
C GLY A 142 -2.39 7.42 5.70
N MET A 143 -3.33 8.18 5.12
CA MET A 143 -3.87 9.40 5.74
C MET A 143 -4.48 9.14 7.12
N ALA A 144 -5.17 8.02 7.33
CA ALA A 144 -5.69 7.65 8.65
C ALA A 144 -4.58 7.42 9.69
N LEU A 145 -3.49 6.73 9.32
CA LEU A 145 -2.39 6.45 10.23
C LEU A 145 -1.52 7.67 10.53
N THR A 146 -1.32 8.54 9.53
CA THR A 146 -0.46 9.73 9.63
C THR A 146 -1.21 10.99 10.05
N GLU A 147 -2.53 10.91 10.24
CA GLU A 147 -3.39 12.05 10.59
C GLU A 147 -3.26 13.22 9.60
N THR A 148 -3.13 12.90 8.32
CA THR A 148 -3.04 13.88 7.22
C THR A 148 -4.36 14.00 6.46
N ASN A 149 -4.54 15.13 5.79
CA ASN A 149 -5.78 15.47 5.07
C ASN A 149 -5.66 15.31 3.54
N LEU A 150 -4.44 15.28 3.02
CA LEU A 150 -4.17 15.12 1.59
C LEU A 150 -3.17 14.01 1.34
N CYS A 151 -3.32 13.31 0.22
CA CYS A 151 -2.33 12.39 -0.30
C CYS A 151 -2.06 12.69 -1.77
N ASP A 152 -0.83 13.06 -2.11
CA ASP A 152 -0.40 13.09 -3.51
C ASP A 152 -0.05 11.68 -3.96
N PHE A 153 -0.96 11.10 -4.73
CA PHE A 153 -0.69 9.87 -5.45
C PHE A 153 0.10 10.19 -6.71
N ILE A 154 1.28 9.57 -6.86
CA ILE A 154 2.20 9.81 -7.97
C ILE A 154 2.34 8.53 -8.77
N SER A 155 2.10 8.61 -10.07
CA SER A 155 2.52 7.57 -11.02
C SER A 155 3.72 8.05 -11.81
N PHE A 156 4.77 7.24 -11.85
CA PHE A 156 6.00 7.60 -12.54
C PHE A 156 6.45 6.54 -13.55
N ASP A 157 6.71 6.96 -14.79
CA ASP A 157 7.40 6.12 -15.76
C ASP A 157 8.35 6.95 -16.64
N LYS A 158 9.65 6.77 -16.44
CA LYS A 158 10.68 7.44 -17.25
C LYS A 158 10.60 7.11 -18.75
N ARG A 159 9.95 5.99 -19.12
CA ARG A 159 9.82 5.52 -20.50
C ARG A 159 8.68 6.22 -21.23
N TYR A 160 7.80 6.93 -20.52
CA TYR A 160 6.68 7.63 -21.15
C TYR A 160 7.19 8.67 -22.16
N ALA A 161 6.54 8.71 -23.32
CA ALA A 161 7.02 9.48 -24.48
C ALA A 161 7.01 10.99 -24.21
N ASP A 162 5.95 11.51 -23.61
CA ASP A 162 5.83 12.91 -23.20
C ASP A 162 6.57 13.14 -21.86
N PRO A 163 7.70 13.87 -21.84
CA PRO A 163 8.47 14.07 -20.62
C PRO A 163 7.69 14.78 -19.52
N SER A 164 6.74 15.65 -19.87
CA SER A 164 5.93 16.41 -18.90
C SER A 164 4.94 15.53 -18.14
N LYS A 165 4.64 14.34 -18.67
CA LYS A 165 3.68 13.38 -18.09
C LYS A 165 4.34 12.18 -17.43
N ARG A 166 5.68 12.07 -17.51
CA ARG A 166 6.43 10.99 -16.83
C ARG A 166 6.22 11.00 -15.33
N LEU A 167 6.02 12.17 -14.74
CA LEU A 167 5.60 12.35 -13.36
C LEU A 167 4.14 12.83 -13.39
N PHE A 168 3.22 11.95 -13.03
CA PHE A 168 1.79 12.28 -13.00
C PHE A 168 1.28 12.27 -11.57
N ILE A 169 0.78 13.41 -11.11
CA ILE A 169 0.38 13.64 -9.71
C ILE A 169 -1.14 13.78 -9.66
N ILE A 170 -1.78 13.06 -8.74
CA ILE A 170 -3.21 13.16 -8.42
C ILE A 170 -3.31 13.41 -6.92
N THR A 171 -3.81 14.58 -6.51
CA THR A 171 -4.10 14.84 -5.09
C THR A 171 -5.42 14.19 -4.72
N VAL A 172 -5.37 13.30 -3.72
CA VAL A 172 -6.51 12.61 -3.12
C VAL A 172 -6.82 13.28 -1.80
N GLU A 173 -8.07 13.70 -1.62
CA GLU A 173 -8.56 14.25 -0.36
C GLU A 173 -8.95 13.12 0.60
N ARG A 174 -8.75 13.37 1.89
CA ARG A 174 -9.22 12.50 2.95
C ARG A 174 -10.75 12.33 2.89
N ASP A 175 -11.18 11.08 2.97
CA ASP A 175 -12.60 10.69 2.92
C ASP A 175 -12.96 9.94 4.20
N GLU A 176 -13.45 10.68 5.19
CA GLU A 176 -13.78 10.11 6.52
C GLU A 176 -14.82 8.99 6.43
N PRO A 177 -15.96 9.12 5.71
CA PRO A 177 -16.89 8.01 5.55
C PRO A 177 -16.28 6.74 4.94
N TYR A 178 -15.31 6.88 4.03
CA TYR A 178 -14.56 5.74 3.48
C TYR A 178 -13.59 5.16 4.51
N ILE A 179 -12.85 6.01 5.23
CA ILE A 179 -11.91 5.62 6.27
C ILE A 179 -12.61 4.85 7.38
N GLU A 180 -13.73 5.35 7.89
CA GLU A 180 -14.53 4.68 8.93
C GLU A 180 -14.93 3.25 8.51
N LYS A 181 -15.47 3.10 7.29
CA LYS A 181 -15.86 1.78 6.74
C LYS A 181 -14.67 0.85 6.58
N MET A 182 -13.54 1.37 6.12
CA MET A 182 -12.29 0.62 5.98
C MET A 182 -11.77 0.16 7.34
N LEU A 183 -11.76 1.04 8.35
CA LEU A 183 -11.31 0.72 9.70
C LEU A 183 -12.17 -0.36 10.36
N VAL A 184 -13.49 -0.34 10.15
CA VAL A 184 -14.39 -1.43 10.61
C VAL A 184 -13.99 -2.77 9.99
N LYS A 185 -13.66 -2.81 8.69
CA LYS A 185 -13.20 -4.03 8.03
C LYS A 185 -11.85 -4.49 8.56
N ILE A 186 -10.91 -3.57 8.76
CA ILE A 186 -9.58 -3.88 9.31
C ILE A 186 -9.72 -4.45 10.73
N HIS A 187 -10.52 -3.83 11.58
CA HIS A 187 -10.75 -4.31 12.95
C HIS A 187 -11.28 -5.75 12.97
N ARG A 188 -12.31 -6.04 12.17
CA ARG A 188 -12.83 -7.42 12.01
C ARG A 188 -11.78 -8.40 11.49
N PHE A 189 -10.91 -7.94 10.59
CA PHE A 189 -9.82 -8.77 10.08
C PHE A 189 -8.77 -9.05 11.17
N LEU A 190 -8.45 -8.08 12.02
CA LEU A 190 -7.53 -8.26 13.14
C LEU A 190 -8.10 -9.22 14.20
N GLU A 191 -9.40 -9.14 14.52
CA GLU A 191 -10.07 -10.12 15.40
C GLU A 191 -9.97 -11.56 14.83
N MET A 192 -10.08 -11.70 13.51
CA MET A 192 -9.85 -12.99 12.84
C MET A 192 -8.40 -13.42 12.90
N LEU A 193 -7.45 -12.50 12.78
CA LEU A 193 -6.02 -12.78 12.89
C LEU A 193 -5.68 -13.33 14.27
N ASP A 194 -6.19 -12.69 15.32
CA ASP A 194 -5.98 -13.07 16.71
C ASP A 194 -6.66 -14.41 17.04
N SER A 195 -7.93 -14.59 16.66
CA SER A 195 -8.66 -15.84 16.92
C SER A 195 -8.24 -17.00 16.02
N GLY A 196 -7.73 -16.71 14.83
CA GLY A 196 -7.44 -17.70 13.80
C GLY A 196 -8.62 -18.24 13.03
N THR A 197 -9.78 -17.60 13.14
CA THR A 197 -11.01 -18.06 12.48
C THR A 197 -10.98 -17.68 11.01
N GLU A 198 -11.16 -18.66 10.12
CA GLU A 198 -11.35 -18.43 8.68
C GLU A 198 -12.82 -18.13 8.38
N ARG A 199 -13.07 -17.35 7.32
CA ARG A 199 -14.44 -17.12 6.83
C ARG A 199 -14.89 -18.27 5.93
N GLU A 200 -16.17 -18.59 5.99
CA GLU A 200 -16.78 -19.52 5.04
C GLU A 200 -16.68 -18.97 3.62
N VAL A 201 -16.10 -19.77 2.73
CA VAL A 201 -16.07 -19.48 1.29
C VAL A 201 -17.16 -20.32 0.66
N GLN A 202 -18.26 -19.70 0.23
CA GLN A 202 -19.26 -20.41 -0.57
C GLN A 202 -18.59 -20.93 -1.85
N SER A 203 -18.57 -22.25 -2.01
CA SER A 203 -18.16 -22.85 -3.27
C SER A 203 -19.27 -22.62 -4.27
N ASN A 204 -18.96 -21.95 -5.38
CA ASN A 204 -19.85 -22.02 -6.53
C ASN A 204 -19.95 -23.51 -6.90
N LYS A 205 -21.18 -24.06 -6.91
CA LYS A 205 -21.41 -25.39 -7.46
C LYS A 205 -20.76 -25.44 -8.83
N ILE A 206 -19.84 -26.38 -9.03
CA ILE A 206 -19.37 -26.71 -10.38
C ILE A 206 -20.64 -27.06 -11.15
N PRO A 207 -20.96 -26.37 -12.26
CA PRO A 207 -22.10 -26.78 -13.08
C PRO A 207 -21.91 -28.26 -13.38
N GLU A 208 -22.90 -29.09 -13.06
CA GLU A 208 -22.88 -30.49 -13.49
C GLU A 208 -22.87 -30.45 -15.03
N LEU A 209 -21.68 -30.66 -15.60
CA LEU A 209 -21.51 -30.79 -17.03
C LEU A 209 -21.79 -32.24 -17.41
N PHE A 210 -23.02 -32.72 -17.18
CA PHE A 210 -23.59 -33.93 -17.78
C PHE A 210 -25.11 -33.83 -17.82
#